data_AF-A0AAJ2AZ90-F1
#
_entry.id   AF-A0AAJ2AZ90-F1
#
_cell.length_a   1.000
_cell.length_b   1.000
_cell.length_c   1.000
_cell.angle_alpha   90.00
_cell.angle_beta   90.00
_cell.angle_gamma   90.00
#
_symmetry.space_group_name_H-M   'P 1'
#
loop_
_entity.id
_entity.type
_entity.pdbx_description
1 polymer ?
#
loop_
_entity_poly.entity_id
_entity_poly.type
_entity_poly.pdbx_seq_one_letter_code
_entity_poly.pdbx_strand_id
1 'polypeptide(L)'
;MYLLTLAGISRSLDTLLDVLAIFRTDPLARDIDAREVALSIAGHPIDVTRFNGRLTVRRAGSASRLFLSLIDEIDGAYFRPHFVARNPWEIRREQWRLLYLAFDLAREPLYLFSSDQLAQANEEECRGGRHGLDLFELLQGESQRRFGFQYAGPVFDGRQQSGRHEVHVAYALAAGRPVPQSVLEDYTSLEHFNPNLQWAMPLVSVPELRGGLSVAKLAPLVSVMRHAEQPIDSQNAALLVMLMGLARPEPSAVEVDDLLYAKGVLESYPLPEFYSTPVDVGQPSGRFAEVLRRTLADRRRDARLAEQKKARLTGSISERVFRRDTQMAMLDHGRTTHRFANELARAIQDGDMSYLLSVLDRPDDVNRATKDAVREVFGIKLVGMPAATRRRAIFELAGMDTRQQAEWESLCVSQREARRVAREAARS
;
A
#
# COMPACT_ATOMS: atom_id res chain seq x y z
N MET A 1 27.82 -9.93 -32.56
CA MET A 1 28.16 -8.57 -32.11
C MET A 1 27.81 -7.58 -33.22
N TYR A 2 26.93 -6.66 -32.88
CA TYR A 2 26.43 -5.56 -33.68
C TYR A 2 27.16 -4.28 -33.30
N LEU A 3 27.39 -3.42 -34.28
CA LEU A 3 27.87 -2.06 -34.07
C LEU A 3 26.77 -1.11 -34.56
N LEU A 4 26.17 -0.37 -33.63
CA LEU A 4 25.14 0.62 -33.90
C LEU A 4 25.73 2.02 -33.71
N THR A 5 25.67 2.85 -34.74
CA THR A 5 25.99 4.28 -34.66
C THR A 5 24.72 5.09 -34.84
N LEU A 6 24.34 5.83 -33.79
CA LEU A 6 23.15 6.68 -33.74
C LEU A 6 23.60 8.10 -33.35
N ALA A 7 23.30 9.11 -34.17
CA ALA A 7 23.69 10.51 -33.94
C ALA A 7 25.20 10.69 -33.63
N GLY A 8 26.06 9.94 -34.32
CA GLY A 8 27.52 9.97 -34.12
C GLY A 8 28.04 9.18 -32.91
N ILE A 9 27.16 8.63 -32.07
CA ILE A 9 27.53 7.79 -30.93
C ILE A 9 27.50 6.33 -31.34
N SER A 10 28.63 5.65 -31.23
CA SER A 10 28.76 4.22 -31.56
C SER A 10 28.65 3.36 -30.30
N ARG A 11 27.84 2.29 -30.38
CA ARG A 11 27.63 1.32 -29.30
C ARG A 11 27.81 -0.10 -29.85
N SER A 12 28.49 -0.95 -29.09
CA SER A 12 28.59 -2.37 -29.37
C SER A 12 27.50 -3.13 -28.61
N LEU A 13 26.80 -4.02 -29.30
CA LEU A 13 25.65 -4.76 -28.77
C LEU A 13 25.79 -6.23 -29.15
N ASP A 14 25.29 -7.16 -28.34
CA ASP A 14 25.50 -8.59 -28.62
C ASP A 14 24.46 -9.13 -29.61
N THR A 15 23.21 -8.66 -29.52
CA THR A 15 22.06 -9.20 -30.26
C THR A 15 21.29 -8.13 -31.05
N LEU A 16 20.53 -8.56 -32.06
CA LEU A 16 19.61 -7.68 -32.79
C LEU A 16 18.46 -7.20 -31.89
N LEU A 17 18.06 -7.97 -30.87
CA LEU A 17 17.05 -7.55 -29.90
C LEU A 17 17.53 -6.35 -29.06
N ASP A 18 18.83 -6.25 -28.76
CA ASP A 18 19.40 -5.05 -28.12
C ASP A 18 19.24 -3.80 -28.99
N VAL A 19 19.52 -3.94 -30.29
CA VAL A 19 19.36 -2.84 -31.27
C VAL A 19 17.90 -2.40 -31.33
N LEU A 20 16.97 -3.36 -31.44
CA LEU A 20 15.53 -3.08 -31.49
C LEU A 20 15.01 -2.48 -30.17
N ALA A 21 15.57 -2.89 -29.02
CA ALA A 21 15.27 -2.29 -27.73
C ALA A 21 15.63 -0.79 -27.74
N ILE A 22 16.85 -0.45 -28.17
CA ILE A 22 17.30 0.95 -28.31
C ILE A 22 16.37 1.73 -29.24
N PHE A 23 16.01 1.18 -30.40
CA PHE A 23 15.09 1.85 -31.33
C PHE A 23 13.72 2.17 -30.73
N ARG A 24 13.25 1.40 -29.75
CA ARG A 24 11.95 1.64 -29.08
C ARG A 24 12.06 2.58 -27.88
N THR A 25 13.16 2.52 -27.13
CA THR A 25 13.28 3.21 -25.83
C THR A 25 14.07 4.51 -25.90
N ASP A 26 15.06 4.61 -26.80
CA ASP A 26 15.92 5.79 -26.91
C ASP A 26 15.14 6.94 -27.58
N PRO A 27 14.99 8.10 -26.92
CA PRO A 27 14.32 9.26 -27.53
C PRO A 27 14.95 9.69 -28.85
N LEU A 28 16.28 9.58 -28.98
CA LEU A 28 17.01 9.97 -30.19
C LEU A 28 16.61 9.14 -31.42
N ALA A 29 16.21 7.87 -31.20
CA ALA A 29 15.77 6.99 -32.26
C ALA A 29 14.42 7.42 -32.88
N ARG A 30 13.66 8.30 -32.21
CA ARG A 30 12.36 8.77 -32.73
C ARG A 30 12.53 9.81 -33.83
N ASP A 31 13.52 10.68 -33.71
CA ASP A 31 13.64 11.89 -34.55
C ASP A 31 14.68 11.75 -35.68
N ILE A 32 15.61 10.79 -35.56
CA ILE A 32 16.70 10.60 -36.54
C ILE A 32 16.22 9.90 -37.83
N ASP A 33 16.71 10.32 -39.00
CA ASP A 33 16.40 9.61 -40.26
C ASP A 33 17.06 8.21 -40.23
N ALA A 34 16.38 7.19 -40.75
CA ALA A 34 16.93 5.84 -40.87
C ALA A 34 18.24 5.81 -41.68
N ARG A 35 18.41 6.73 -42.65
CA ARG A 35 19.64 6.87 -43.44
C ARG A 35 20.85 7.35 -42.66
N GLU A 36 20.62 8.00 -41.52
CA GLU A 36 21.66 8.51 -40.62
C GLU A 36 22.07 7.48 -39.57
N VAL A 37 21.40 6.33 -39.54
CA VAL A 37 21.70 5.22 -38.63
C VAL A 37 22.59 4.22 -39.36
N ALA A 38 23.81 4.03 -38.88
CA ALA A 38 24.68 2.97 -39.37
C ALA A 38 24.59 1.77 -38.44
N LEU A 39 24.19 0.62 -38.98
CA LEU A 39 24.17 -0.66 -38.28
C LEU A 39 25.02 -1.66 -39.05
N SER A 40 25.87 -2.42 -38.35
CA SER A 40 26.60 -3.53 -38.96
C SER A 40 26.67 -4.74 -38.04
N ILE A 41 26.74 -5.92 -38.66
CA ILE A 41 26.98 -7.20 -37.99
C ILE A 41 28.29 -7.79 -38.51
N ALA A 42 29.25 -8.05 -37.62
CA ALA A 42 30.56 -8.58 -38.02
C ALA A 42 31.18 -7.85 -39.24
N GLY A 43 31.08 -6.52 -39.26
CA GLY A 43 31.59 -5.66 -40.36
C GLY A 43 30.71 -5.57 -41.60
N HIS A 44 29.61 -6.30 -41.68
CA HIS A 44 28.67 -6.25 -42.82
C HIS A 44 27.54 -5.25 -42.52
N PRO A 45 27.27 -4.27 -43.38
CA PRO A 45 26.21 -3.29 -43.16
C PRO A 45 24.83 -3.96 -43.20
N ILE A 46 23.93 -3.49 -42.33
CA ILE A 46 22.53 -3.89 -42.27
C ILE A 46 21.67 -2.64 -42.50
N ASP A 47 20.73 -2.74 -43.42
CA ASP A 47 19.80 -1.66 -43.71
C ASP A 47 18.81 -1.43 -42.56
N VAL A 48 18.77 -0.20 -42.06
CA VAL A 48 17.78 0.28 -41.10
C VAL A 48 16.67 0.97 -41.88
N THR A 49 15.42 0.69 -41.52
CA THR A 49 14.23 1.22 -42.18
C THR A 49 13.25 1.80 -41.17
N ARG A 50 12.19 2.47 -41.63
CA ARG A 50 11.09 2.92 -40.78
C ARG A 50 9.80 2.18 -41.09
N PHE A 51 9.12 1.75 -40.04
CA PHE A 51 7.76 1.23 -40.11
C PHE A 51 6.90 1.94 -39.06
N ASN A 52 5.80 2.54 -39.48
CA ASN A 52 4.89 3.32 -38.62
C ASN A 52 5.63 4.33 -37.71
N GLY A 53 6.58 5.06 -38.29
CA GLY A 53 7.33 6.10 -37.56
C GLY A 53 8.35 5.57 -36.55
N ARG A 54 8.66 4.26 -36.55
CA ARG A 54 9.70 3.66 -35.69
C ARG A 54 10.80 3.04 -36.53
N LEU A 55 12.06 3.18 -36.10
CA LEU A 55 13.18 2.48 -36.71
C LEU A 55 13.03 0.98 -36.52
N THR A 56 13.39 0.20 -37.54
CA THR A 56 13.36 -1.27 -37.51
C THR A 56 14.40 -1.83 -38.48
N VAL A 57 14.65 -3.13 -38.39
CA VAL A 57 15.54 -3.88 -39.27
C VAL A 57 14.74 -4.99 -39.92
N ARG A 58 14.64 -4.97 -41.25
CA ARG A 58 13.98 -6.02 -42.03
C ARG A 58 15.02 -6.78 -42.84
N ARG A 59 15.09 -8.08 -42.63
CA ARG A 59 16.04 -8.97 -43.32
C ARG A 59 15.30 -9.83 -44.34
N ALA A 60 15.94 -10.10 -45.47
CA ALA A 60 15.43 -11.05 -46.44
C ALA A 60 15.48 -12.48 -45.87
N GLY A 61 14.46 -13.29 -46.18
CA GLY A 61 14.36 -14.68 -45.72
C GLY A 61 12.99 -15.03 -45.14
N SER A 62 12.87 -16.27 -44.66
CA SER A 62 11.65 -16.79 -44.00
C SER A 62 11.43 -16.11 -42.65
N ALA A 63 10.22 -15.58 -42.42
CA ALA A 63 9.86 -14.89 -41.19
C ALA A 63 10.09 -15.76 -39.95
N SER A 64 9.64 -17.02 -39.97
CA SER A 64 9.83 -17.97 -38.85
C SER A 64 11.31 -18.18 -38.52
N ARG A 65 12.16 -18.39 -39.54
CA ARG A 65 13.61 -18.61 -39.31
C ARG A 65 14.31 -17.36 -38.78
N LEU A 66 13.99 -16.19 -39.35
CA LEU A 66 14.55 -14.92 -38.91
C LEU A 66 14.13 -14.59 -37.48
N PHE A 67 12.86 -14.83 -37.14
CA PHE A 67 12.35 -14.64 -35.79
C PHE A 67 13.04 -15.58 -34.79
N LEU A 68 13.19 -16.87 -35.12
CA LEU A 68 13.91 -17.83 -34.27
C LEU A 68 15.39 -17.48 -34.12
N SER A 69 16.03 -16.90 -35.14
CA SER A 69 17.41 -16.39 -35.04
C SER A 69 17.55 -15.30 -33.98
N LEU A 70 16.53 -14.45 -33.76
CA LEU A 70 16.55 -13.46 -32.67
C LEU A 70 16.63 -14.16 -31.31
N ILE A 71 15.91 -15.28 -31.18
CA ILE A 71 15.87 -16.07 -29.95
C ILE A 71 17.19 -16.82 -29.76
N ASP A 72 17.75 -17.38 -30.83
CA ASP A 72 19.08 -18.01 -30.82
C ASP A 72 20.17 -17.04 -30.34
N GLU A 73 20.12 -15.78 -30.78
CA GLU A 73 21.07 -14.74 -30.36
C GLU A 73 20.99 -14.45 -28.85
N ILE A 74 19.79 -14.18 -28.29
CA ILE A 74 19.67 -13.90 -26.84
C ILE A 74 19.94 -15.13 -26.00
N ASP A 75 19.58 -16.30 -26.51
CA ASP A 75 19.80 -17.58 -25.85
C ASP A 75 21.30 -17.85 -25.72
N GLY A 76 22.05 -17.76 -26.82
CA GLY A 76 23.51 -17.93 -26.81
C GLY A 76 24.26 -16.83 -26.06
N ALA A 77 23.79 -15.58 -26.11
CA ALA A 77 24.47 -14.46 -25.46
C ALA A 77 24.22 -14.39 -23.95
N TYR A 78 22.97 -14.61 -23.51
CA TYR A 78 22.54 -14.24 -22.15
C TYR A 78 21.99 -15.38 -21.31
N PHE A 79 21.21 -16.30 -21.89
CA PHE A 79 20.56 -17.37 -21.13
C PHE A 79 21.42 -18.64 -21.02
N ARG A 80 22.16 -18.97 -22.08
CA ARG A 80 23.05 -20.12 -22.20
C ARG A 80 24.43 -19.74 -22.76
N PRO A 81 25.14 -18.75 -22.17
CA PRO A 81 26.47 -18.40 -22.60
C PRO A 81 27.40 -19.61 -22.46
N HIS A 82 28.15 -19.91 -23.52
CA HIS A 82 29.00 -21.11 -23.60
C HIS A 82 28.24 -22.43 -23.34
N PHE A 83 26.95 -22.48 -23.73
CA PHE A 83 26.05 -23.62 -23.53
C PHE A 83 25.70 -23.95 -22.08
N VAL A 84 26.04 -23.08 -21.12
CA VAL A 84 25.71 -23.25 -19.70
C VAL A 84 24.45 -22.46 -19.37
N ALA A 85 23.37 -23.17 -19.02
CA ALA A 85 22.12 -22.56 -18.63
C ALA A 85 22.26 -21.76 -17.33
N ARG A 86 21.91 -20.48 -17.42
CA ARG A 86 21.77 -19.58 -16.28
C ARG A 86 20.39 -19.70 -15.67
N ASN A 87 20.35 -19.55 -14.37
CA ASN A 87 19.10 -19.39 -13.65
C ASN A 87 18.50 -18.00 -13.90
N PRO A 88 17.17 -17.84 -13.74
CA PRO A 88 16.52 -16.55 -13.95
C PRO A 88 17.14 -15.39 -13.15
N TRP A 89 17.55 -15.63 -11.90
CA TRP A 89 18.17 -14.60 -11.05
C TRP A 89 19.66 -14.32 -11.36
N GLU A 90 20.26 -15.03 -12.31
CA GLU A 90 21.65 -14.81 -12.76
C GLU A 90 21.73 -13.94 -14.02
N ILE A 91 20.59 -13.64 -14.63
CA ILE A 91 20.48 -12.84 -15.85
C ILE A 91 20.30 -11.37 -15.44
N ARG A 92 20.90 -10.42 -16.18
CA ARG A 92 20.69 -8.99 -15.87
C ARG A 92 19.28 -8.56 -16.23
N ARG A 93 18.75 -7.54 -15.55
CA ARG A 93 17.36 -7.10 -15.76
C ARG A 93 17.11 -6.65 -17.20
N GLU A 94 18.08 -5.96 -17.80
CA GLU A 94 17.99 -5.48 -19.19
C GLU A 94 17.94 -6.65 -20.17
N GLN A 95 18.77 -7.66 -19.96
CA GLN A 95 18.82 -8.88 -20.77
C GLN A 95 17.53 -9.70 -20.65
N TRP A 96 16.99 -9.81 -19.43
CA TRP A 96 15.70 -10.44 -19.18
C TRP A 96 14.57 -9.76 -19.95
N ARG A 97 14.59 -8.42 -20.03
CA ARG A 97 13.58 -7.64 -20.78
C ARG A 97 13.62 -7.90 -22.28
N LEU A 98 14.76 -8.31 -22.85
CA LEU A 98 14.85 -8.64 -24.29
C LEU A 98 13.98 -9.85 -24.66
N LEU A 99 13.86 -10.85 -23.79
CA LEU A 99 12.95 -11.97 -24.00
C LEU A 99 11.48 -11.49 -24.05
N TYR A 100 11.10 -10.58 -23.15
CA TYR A 100 9.77 -10.00 -23.14
C TYR A 100 9.53 -9.07 -24.32
N LEU A 101 10.55 -8.34 -24.77
CA LEU A 101 10.51 -7.60 -26.02
C LEU A 101 10.26 -8.53 -27.21
N ALA A 102 10.86 -9.73 -27.25
CA ALA A 102 10.58 -10.70 -28.31
C ALA A 102 9.11 -11.15 -28.31
N PHE A 103 8.51 -11.37 -27.13
CA PHE A 103 7.08 -11.66 -27.00
C PHE A 103 6.19 -10.48 -27.45
N ASP A 104 6.57 -9.25 -27.16
CA ASP A 104 5.85 -8.07 -27.65
C ASP A 104 5.96 -7.94 -29.18
N LEU A 105 7.15 -8.19 -29.73
CA LEU A 105 7.39 -8.17 -31.18
C LEU A 105 6.64 -9.29 -31.92
N ALA A 106 6.45 -10.46 -31.29
CA ALA A 106 5.65 -11.55 -31.84
C ALA A 106 4.19 -11.14 -32.10
N ARG A 107 3.67 -10.18 -31.33
CA ARG A 107 2.31 -9.61 -31.50
C ARG A 107 2.25 -8.51 -32.56
N GLU A 108 3.40 -7.97 -32.97
CA GLU A 108 3.52 -6.91 -33.97
C GLU A 108 4.41 -7.38 -35.15
N PRO A 109 4.08 -8.51 -35.84
CA PRO A 109 4.98 -9.14 -36.81
C PRO A 109 5.36 -8.23 -37.99
N LEU A 110 4.47 -7.33 -38.40
CA LEU A 110 4.74 -6.35 -39.45
C LEU A 110 5.85 -5.35 -39.11
N TYR A 111 6.20 -5.19 -37.84
CA TYR A 111 7.34 -4.37 -37.45
C TYR A 111 8.66 -5.03 -37.89
N LEU A 112 8.75 -6.36 -37.85
CA LEU A 112 9.95 -7.12 -38.20
C LEU A 112 9.97 -7.59 -39.66
N PHE A 113 8.79 -7.81 -40.26
CA PHE A 113 8.67 -8.48 -41.56
C PHE A 113 7.78 -7.69 -42.52
N SER A 114 7.99 -7.86 -43.83
CA SER A 114 7.05 -7.34 -44.83
C SER A 114 5.78 -8.19 -44.88
N SER A 115 4.69 -7.63 -45.42
CA SER A 115 3.44 -8.37 -45.62
C SER A 115 3.63 -9.62 -46.48
N ASP A 116 4.48 -9.55 -47.52
CA ASP A 116 4.76 -10.68 -48.40
C ASP A 116 5.50 -11.82 -47.67
N GLN A 117 6.47 -11.48 -46.80
CA GLN A 117 7.18 -12.47 -45.98
C GLN A 117 6.23 -13.20 -45.03
N LEU A 118 5.27 -12.47 -44.45
CA LEU A 118 4.27 -13.06 -43.56
C LEU A 118 3.26 -13.92 -44.32
N ALA A 119 2.80 -13.48 -45.49
CA ALA A 119 1.92 -14.26 -46.35
C ALA A 119 2.57 -15.58 -46.77
N GLN A 120 3.82 -15.53 -47.24
CA GLN A 120 4.56 -16.72 -47.63
C GLN A 120 4.76 -17.69 -46.44
N ALA A 121 5.18 -17.18 -45.28
CA ALA A 121 5.38 -18.03 -44.11
C ALA A 121 4.06 -18.65 -43.60
N ASN A 122 2.96 -17.91 -43.70
CA ASN A 122 1.63 -18.42 -43.35
C ASN A 122 1.19 -19.57 -44.28
N GLU A 123 1.42 -19.44 -45.59
CA GLU A 123 1.16 -20.53 -46.54
C GLU A 123 2.04 -21.76 -46.27
N GLU A 124 3.31 -21.57 -45.92
CA GLU A 124 4.23 -22.66 -45.56
C GLU A 124 3.73 -23.44 -44.32
N GLU A 125 3.31 -22.76 -43.26
CA GLU A 125 2.76 -23.40 -42.05
C GLU A 125 1.42 -24.10 -42.33
N CYS A 126 0.54 -23.49 -43.15
CA CYS A 126 -0.72 -24.11 -43.57
C CYS A 126 -0.49 -25.40 -44.38
N ARG A 127 0.49 -25.42 -45.29
CA ARG A 127 0.89 -26.65 -46.01
C ARG A 127 1.43 -27.72 -45.07
N GLY A 128 2.06 -27.30 -43.96
CA GLY A 128 2.52 -28.18 -42.87
C GLY A 128 1.40 -28.68 -41.94
N GLY A 129 0.13 -28.35 -42.21
CA GLY A 129 -1.03 -28.81 -41.43
C GLY A 129 -1.33 -27.97 -40.19
N ARG A 130 -0.73 -26.78 -40.05
CA ARG A 130 -1.02 -25.83 -38.96
C ARG A 130 -2.04 -24.77 -39.40
N HIS A 131 -2.61 -24.04 -38.45
CA HIS A 131 -3.62 -23.01 -38.72
C HIS A 131 -3.07 -21.68 -39.24
N GLY A 132 -1.77 -21.60 -39.52
CA GLY A 132 -1.07 -20.40 -39.96
C GLY A 132 0.16 -20.09 -39.08
N LEU A 133 0.84 -18.99 -39.39
CA LEU A 133 1.98 -18.52 -38.61
C LEU A 133 1.50 -17.73 -37.37
N ASP A 134 1.66 -18.32 -36.19
CA ASP A 134 1.58 -17.62 -34.90
C ASP A 134 2.98 -17.53 -34.27
N LEU A 135 3.61 -16.36 -34.38
CA LEU A 135 4.93 -16.12 -33.79
C LEU A 135 4.92 -16.15 -32.26
N PHE A 136 3.79 -15.84 -31.63
CA PHE A 136 3.67 -15.83 -30.18
C PHE A 136 3.59 -17.26 -29.64
N GLU A 137 2.78 -18.11 -30.26
CA GLU A 137 2.73 -19.55 -29.94
C GLU A 137 4.07 -20.24 -30.24
N LEU A 138 4.70 -19.92 -31.38
CA LEU A 138 6.03 -20.39 -31.72
C LEU A 138 7.05 -20.03 -30.63
N LEU A 139 7.05 -18.77 -30.17
CA LEU A 139 7.94 -18.32 -29.11
C LEU A 139 7.63 -19.00 -27.77
N GLN A 140 6.36 -19.26 -27.44
CA GLN A 140 6.02 -20.01 -26.23
C GLN A 140 6.58 -21.42 -26.25
N GLY A 141 6.43 -22.14 -27.37
CA GLY A 141 6.98 -23.49 -27.53
C GLY A 141 8.49 -23.50 -27.41
N GLU A 142 9.17 -22.56 -28.06
CA GLU A 142 10.63 -22.44 -28.00
C GLU A 142 11.14 -22.00 -26.63
N SER A 143 10.44 -21.08 -25.95
CA SER A 143 10.79 -20.67 -24.59
C SER A 143 10.64 -21.83 -23.61
N GLN A 144 9.55 -22.60 -23.72
CA GLN A 144 9.35 -23.80 -22.91
C GLN A 144 10.45 -24.84 -23.16
N ARG A 145 10.84 -25.05 -24.41
CA ARG A 145 11.88 -26.01 -24.81
C ARG A 145 13.28 -25.59 -24.34
N ARG A 146 13.61 -24.30 -24.42
CA ARG A 146 14.97 -23.78 -24.16
C ARG A 146 15.20 -23.37 -22.72
N PHE A 147 14.22 -22.67 -22.14
CA PHE A 147 14.32 -22.04 -20.83
C PHE A 147 13.49 -22.75 -19.77
N GLY A 148 12.58 -23.65 -20.16
CA GLY A 148 11.70 -24.38 -19.24
C GLY A 148 10.46 -23.60 -18.82
N PHE A 149 10.19 -22.44 -19.42
CA PHE A 149 9.03 -21.60 -19.10
C PHE A 149 8.49 -20.84 -20.31
N GLN A 150 7.22 -20.42 -20.23
CA GLN A 150 6.52 -19.64 -21.27
C GLN A 150 6.46 -18.14 -20.89
N TYR A 151 5.67 -17.35 -21.61
CA TYR A 151 5.49 -15.91 -21.34
C TYR A 151 5.19 -15.57 -19.86
N ALA A 152 4.42 -16.41 -19.17
CA ALA A 152 4.10 -16.25 -17.75
C ALA A 152 5.34 -16.31 -16.82
N GLY A 153 6.50 -16.70 -17.35
CA GLY A 153 7.76 -16.78 -16.65
C GLY A 153 7.94 -18.08 -15.86
N PRO A 154 9.11 -18.26 -15.23
CA PRO A 154 9.40 -19.46 -14.45
C PRO A 154 8.57 -19.54 -13.16
N VAL A 155 8.45 -20.76 -12.65
CA VAL A 155 7.82 -21.03 -11.35
C VAL A 155 8.78 -20.58 -10.24
N PHE A 156 8.26 -19.80 -9.29
CA PHE A 156 8.92 -19.44 -8.04
C PHE A 156 8.08 -19.95 -6.85
N ASP A 157 8.75 -20.15 -5.71
CA ASP A 157 8.14 -20.67 -4.47
C ASP A 157 7.33 -21.98 -4.67
N GLY A 158 7.74 -22.78 -5.66
CA GLY A 158 7.16 -24.09 -5.98
C GLY A 158 5.71 -24.08 -6.50
N ARG A 159 5.03 -22.92 -6.58
CA ARG A 159 3.59 -22.85 -6.93
C ARG A 159 3.18 -21.64 -7.76
N GLN A 160 3.93 -20.54 -7.75
CA GLN A 160 3.54 -19.29 -8.41
C GLN A 160 4.39 -19.05 -9.66
N GLN A 161 3.82 -18.43 -10.70
CA GLN A 161 4.55 -18.06 -11.91
C GLN A 161 4.61 -16.54 -12.03
N SER A 162 5.74 -16.01 -12.46
CA SER A 162 5.87 -14.58 -12.78
C SER A 162 6.90 -14.35 -13.86
N GLY A 163 6.57 -13.47 -14.81
CA GLY A 163 7.53 -12.98 -15.79
C GLY A 163 8.42 -11.85 -15.30
N ARG A 164 8.19 -11.36 -14.09
CA ARG A 164 8.92 -10.22 -13.53
C ARG A 164 10.27 -10.67 -12.97
N HIS A 165 11.34 -10.10 -13.51
CA HIS A 165 12.71 -10.45 -13.11
C HIS A 165 12.95 -10.22 -11.60
N GLU A 166 12.44 -9.11 -11.06
CA GLU A 166 12.63 -8.75 -9.65
C GLU A 166 12.05 -9.78 -8.67
N VAL A 167 11.01 -10.52 -9.07
CA VAL A 167 10.44 -11.60 -8.25
C VAL A 167 11.46 -12.72 -8.10
N HIS A 168 12.07 -13.16 -9.20
CA HIS A 168 13.05 -14.25 -9.18
C HIS A 168 14.29 -13.89 -8.37
N VAL A 169 14.78 -12.66 -8.51
CA VAL A 169 15.91 -12.16 -7.72
C VAL A 169 15.54 -12.10 -6.23
N ALA A 170 14.38 -11.55 -5.88
CA ALA A 170 13.92 -11.46 -4.49
C ALA A 170 13.82 -12.83 -3.81
N TYR A 171 13.19 -13.81 -4.46
CA TYR A 171 13.06 -15.17 -3.91
C TYR A 171 14.38 -15.94 -3.91
N ALA A 172 15.28 -15.72 -4.87
CA ALA A 172 16.62 -16.28 -4.85
C ALA A 172 17.43 -15.76 -3.66
N LEU A 173 17.38 -14.46 -3.39
CA LEU A 173 18.02 -13.84 -2.23
C LEU A 173 17.42 -14.34 -0.91
N ALA A 174 16.09 -14.46 -0.83
CA ALA A 174 15.42 -14.99 0.35
C ALA A 174 15.85 -16.44 0.63
N ALA A 175 16.06 -17.25 -0.42
CA ALA A 175 16.55 -18.61 -0.33
C ALA A 175 18.08 -18.73 -0.15
N GLY A 176 18.82 -17.62 -0.07
CA GLY A 176 20.28 -17.62 0.08
C GLY A 176 21.03 -18.12 -1.15
N ARG A 177 20.41 -18.07 -2.33
CA ARG A 177 21.05 -18.48 -3.59
C ARG A 177 22.08 -17.43 -4.03
N PRO A 178 23.17 -17.84 -4.70
CA PRO A 178 24.16 -16.90 -5.20
C PRO A 178 23.57 -16.07 -6.34
N VAL A 179 23.33 -14.78 -6.08
CA VAL A 179 22.93 -13.80 -7.09
C VAL A 179 24.17 -12.99 -7.51
N PRO A 180 24.49 -12.90 -8.81
CA PRO A 180 25.66 -12.15 -9.28
C PRO A 180 25.59 -10.66 -8.90
N GLN A 181 26.74 -10.08 -8.57
CA GLN A 181 26.83 -8.66 -8.17
C GLN A 181 26.33 -7.71 -9.25
N SER A 182 26.60 -8.00 -10.53
CA SER A 182 26.11 -7.21 -11.67
C SER A 182 24.59 -7.20 -11.80
N VAL A 183 23.90 -8.22 -11.27
CA VAL A 183 22.42 -8.24 -11.19
C VAL A 183 21.96 -7.40 -10.01
N LEU A 184 22.65 -7.46 -8.87
CA LEU A 184 22.30 -6.66 -7.70
C LEU A 184 22.46 -5.15 -7.95
N GLU A 185 23.49 -4.75 -8.69
CA GLU A 185 23.72 -3.36 -9.11
C GLU A 185 22.54 -2.78 -9.90
N ASP A 186 21.89 -3.59 -10.74
CA ASP A 186 20.67 -3.20 -11.45
C ASP A 186 19.55 -2.81 -10.47
N TYR A 187 19.53 -3.38 -9.26
CA TYR A 187 18.47 -3.19 -8.27
C TYR A 187 18.81 -2.18 -7.18
N THR A 188 20.09 -1.97 -6.90
CA THR A 188 20.55 -0.91 -5.99
C THR A 188 20.32 0.48 -6.58
N SER A 189 20.43 0.62 -7.91
CA SER A 189 20.26 1.88 -8.65
C SER A 189 18.81 2.23 -8.97
N LEU A 190 17.89 1.28 -8.81
CA LEU A 190 16.46 1.48 -9.05
C LEU A 190 15.80 1.93 -7.76
N GLU A 191 15.23 3.13 -7.77
CA GLU A 191 14.61 3.72 -6.57
C GLU A 191 13.45 2.87 -6.00
N HIS A 192 12.84 1.97 -6.78
CA HIS A 192 11.65 1.26 -6.32
C HIS A 192 11.53 -0.18 -6.85
N PHE A 193 11.69 -1.17 -5.96
CA PHE A 193 11.00 -2.45 -6.14
C PHE A 193 9.48 -2.22 -6.12
N ASN A 194 8.73 -3.14 -6.73
CA ASN A 194 7.29 -3.13 -6.63
C ASN A 194 6.85 -3.12 -5.13
N PRO A 195 5.77 -2.41 -4.75
CA PRO A 195 5.26 -2.40 -3.37
C PRO A 195 5.15 -3.79 -2.73
N ASN A 196 4.77 -4.81 -3.52
CA ASN A 196 4.62 -6.19 -3.04
C ASN A 196 5.96 -6.91 -2.74
N LEU A 197 7.09 -6.35 -3.16
CA LEU A 197 8.44 -6.89 -2.97
C LEU A 197 9.32 -5.97 -2.13
N GLN A 198 8.75 -4.97 -1.44
CA GLN A 198 9.54 -4.06 -0.60
C GLN A 198 10.28 -4.79 0.53
N TRP A 199 9.80 -5.98 0.93
CA TRP A 199 10.50 -6.86 1.88
C TRP A 199 11.86 -7.36 1.35
N ALA A 200 12.08 -7.38 0.04
CA ALA A 200 13.32 -7.87 -0.57
C ALA A 200 14.42 -6.81 -0.61
N MET A 201 14.07 -5.52 -0.45
CA MET A 201 15.04 -4.41 -0.51
C MET A 201 16.24 -4.60 0.42
N PRO A 202 16.04 -4.96 1.72
CA PRO A 202 17.18 -5.16 2.62
C PRO A 202 18.08 -6.32 2.19
N LEU A 203 17.56 -7.33 1.47
CA LEU A 203 18.38 -8.45 1.01
C LEU A 203 19.35 -8.05 -0.10
N VAL A 204 19.04 -6.99 -0.86
CA VAL A 204 19.95 -6.46 -1.88
C VAL A 204 21.14 -5.82 -1.19
N SER A 205 20.89 -4.96 -0.21
CA SER A 205 21.92 -4.16 0.48
C SER A 205 22.65 -4.87 1.61
N VAL A 206 22.03 -5.86 2.25
CA VAL A 206 22.53 -6.52 3.47
C VAL A 206 22.67 -8.03 3.22
N PRO A 207 23.87 -8.50 2.80
CA PRO A 207 24.11 -9.90 2.48
C PRO A 207 23.83 -10.87 3.62
N GLU A 208 24.02 -10.43 4.87
CA GLU A 208 23.87 -11.25 6.08
C GLU A 208 22.43 -11.73 6.32
N LEU A 209 21.43 -11.09 5.70
CA LEU A 209 20.03 -11.49 5.80
C LEU A 209 19.65 -12.59 4.80
N ARG A 210 20.45 -12.79 3.74
CA ARG A 210 20.13 -13.71 2.65
C ARG A 210 20.12 -15.14 3.16
N GLY A 211 19.04 -15.88 2.90
CA GLY A 211 18.87 -17.25 3.39
C GLY A 211 18.64 -17.39 4.90
N GLY A 212 18.70 -16.30 5.67
CA GLY A 212 18.55 -16.34 7.12
C GLY A 212 17.10 -16.48 7.60
N LEU A 213 16.14 -16.01 6.79
CA LEU A 213 14.72 -15.95 7.15
C LEU A 213 13.81 -16.40 6.00
N SER A 214 12.70 -17.05 6.34
CA SER A 214 11.62 -17.30 5.38
C SER A 214 10.95 -15.98 4.98
N VAL A 215 10.38 -15.95 3.78
CA VAL A 215 9.64 -14.76 3.27
C VAL A 215 8.50 -14.38 4.23
N ALA A 216 7.81 -15.36 4.82
CA ALA A 216 6.74 -15.16 5.79
C ALA A 216 7.21 -14.43 7.07
N LYS A 217 8.47 -14.58 7.47
CA LYS A 217 9.09 -13.83 8.59
C LYS A 217 9.67 -12.49 8.14
N LEU A 218 10.27 -12.46 6.96
CA LEU A 218 10.95 -11.28 6.43
C LEU A 218 9.97 -10.15 6.10
N ALA A 219 8.82 -10.46 5.48
CA ALA A 219 7.82 -9.45 5.13
C ALA A 219 7.29 -8.63 6.33
N PRO A 220 6.79 -9.23 7.43
CA PRO A 220 6.37 -8.48 8.60
C PRO A 220 7.56 -7.79 9.30
N LEU A 221 8.74 -8.40 9.36
CA LEU A 221 9.94 -7.76 9.92
C LEU A 221 10.28 -6.45 9.21
N VAL A 222 10.42 -6.48 7.88
CA VAL A 222 10.76 -5.28 7.10
C VAL A 222 9.66 -4.23 7.22
N SER A 223 8.39 -4.65 7.25
CA SER A 223 7.27 -3.74 7.47
C SER A 223 7.36 -3.01 8.81
N VAL A 224 7.60 -3.74 9.92
CA VAL A 224 7.74 -3.19 11.27
C VAL A 224 8.93 -2.24 11.36
N MET A 225 10.11 -2.66 10.89
CA MET A 225 11.32 -1.84 10.93
C MET A 225 11.15 -0.53 10.16
N ARG A 226 10.52 -0.59 8.97
CA ARG A 226 10.21 0.60 8.19
C ARG A 226 9.23 1.53 8.90
N HIS A 227 8.16 1.00 9.50
CA HIS A 227 7.20 1.82 10.27
C HIS A 227 7.79 2.39 11.57
N ALA A 228 8.83 1.76 12.10
CA ALA A 228 9.60 2.27 13.23
C ALA A 228 10.73 3.23 12.81
N GLU A 229 10.89 3.49 11.50
CA GLU A 229 11.97 4.30 10.93
C GLU A 229 13.38 3.81 11.31
N GLN A 230 13.50 2.51 11.62
CA GLN A 230 14.78 1.89 11.93
C GLN A 230 15.32 1.19 10.68
N PRO A 231 16.56 1.51 10.24
CA PRO A 231 17.16 0.83 9.11
C PRO A 231 17.50 -0.61 9.48
N ILE A 232 17.47 -1.49 8.48
CA ILE A 232 18.07 -2.81 8.57
C ILE A 232 19.43 -2.72 7.89
N ASP A 233 20.50 -3.01 8.63
CA ASP A 233 21.88 -2.87 8.18
C ASP A 233 22.73 -4.05 8.67
N SER A 234 24.01 -4.10 8.27
CA SER A 234 24.91 -5.18 8.66
C SER A 234 25.22 -5.21 10.17
N GLN A 235 24.96 -4.12 10.92
CA GLN A 235 25.19 -4.10 12.38
C GLN A 235 24.07 -4.82 13.13
N ASN A 236 22.82 -4.68 12.66
CA ASN A 236 21.66 -5.28 13.33
C ASN A 236 21.15 -6.58 12.67
N ALA A 237 21.55 -6.89 11.44
CA ALA A 237 21.05 -8.04 10.68
C ALA A 237 21.13 -9.37 11.43
N ALA A 238 22.29 -9.71 12.00
CA ALA A 238 22.48 -10.96 12.71
C ALA A 238 21.57 -11.08 13.95
N LEU A 239 21.39 -9.97 14.68
CA LEU A 239 20.46 -9.90 15.81
C LEU A 239 19.01 -10.11 15.35
N LEU A 240 18.59 -9.44 14.27
CA LEU A 240 17.23 -9.56 13.74
C LEU A 240 16.94 -11.00 13.28
N VAL A 241 17.89 -11.64 12.59
CA VAL A 241 17.75 -13.06 12.19
C VAL A 241 17.60 -13.96 13.42
N MET A 242 18.44 -13.76 14.44
CA MET A 242 18.37 -14.52 15.69
C MET A 242 17.01 -14.35 16.39
N LEU A 243 16.55 -13.10 16.53
CA LEU A 243 15.26 -12.81 17.16
C LEU A 243 14.10 -13.41 16.39
N MET A 244 14.10 -13.28 15.08
CA MET A 244 13.08 -13.90 14.22
C MET A 244 13.13 -15.43 14.25
N GLY A 245 14.23 -16.05 14.68
CA GLY A 245 14.30 -17.47 15.04
C GLY A 245 13.33 -17.86 16.16
N LEU A 246 13.05 -16.95 17.10
CA LEU A 246 12.10 -17.15 18.21
C LEU A 246 10.63 -16.98 17.78
N ALA A 247 10.39 -16.29 16.66
CA ALA A 247 9.04 -16.10 16.13
C ALA A 247 8.48 -17.40 15.54
N ARG A 248 7.16 -17.56 15.58
CA ARG A 248 6.45 -18.64 14.88
C ARG A 248 6.73 -18.59 13.36
N PRO A 249 6.52 -19.68 12.60
CA PRO A 249 6.85 -19.73 11.17
C PRO A 249 6.21 -18.63 10.31
N GLU A 250 4.97 -18.25 10.61
CA GLU A 250 4.20 -17.22 9.90
C GLU A 250 3.70 -16.16 10.89
N PRO A 251 4.59 -15.28 11.40
CA PRO A 251 4.22 -14.29 12.39
C PRO A 251 3.43 -13.15 11.76
N SER A 252 2.49 -12.57 12.49
CA SER A 252 1.85 -11.32 12.09
C SER A 252 2.80 -10.13 12.36
N ALA A 253 2.56 -8.98 11.71
CA ALA A 253 3.32 -7.76 12.00
C ALA A 253 3.22 -7.33 13.47
N VAL A 254 2.07 -7.58 14.11
CA VAL A 254 1.86 -7.28 15.54
C VAL A 254 2.75 -8.15 16.43
N GLU A 255 2.86 -9.44 16.11
CA GLU A 255 3.72 -10.36 16.89
C GLU A 255 5.20 -10.05 16.71
N VAL A 256 5.61 -9.64 15.51
CA VAL A 256 6.99 -9.19 15.27
C VAL A 256 7.30 -7.91 16.04
N ASP A 257 6.41 -6.91 16.02
CA ASP A 257 6.57 -5.68 16.79
C ASP A 257 6.64 -5.97 18.30
N ASP A 258 5.75 -6.82 18.83
CA ASP A 258 5.76 -7.25 20.23
C ASP A 258 7.08 -7.94 20.61
N LEU A 259 7.58 -8.83 19.75
CA LEU A 259 8.83 -9.55 19.97
C LEU A 259 10.04 -8.60 20.00
N LEU A 260 10.15 -7.73 18.99
CA LEU A 260 11.26 -6.78 18.89
C LEU A 260 11.23 -5.75 20.04
N TYR A 261 10.04 -5.32 20.46
CA TYR A 261 9.86 -4.46 21.62
C TYR A 261 10.26 -5.15 22.93
N ALA A 262 9.78 -6.38 23.15
CA ALA A 262 10.11 -7.15 24.36
C ALA A 262 11.61 -7.45 24.49
N LYS A 263 12.35 -7.42 23.36
CA LYS A 263 13.80 -7.62 23.30
C LYS A 263 14.60 -6.32 23.26
N GLY A 264 13.94 -5.16 23.37
CA GLY A 264 14.58 -3.86 23.44
C GLY A 264 15.17 -3.36 22.12
N VAL A 265 14.80 -3.94 20.98
CA VAL A 265 15.20 -3.44 19.65
C VAL A 265 14.37 -2.21 19.28
N LEU A 266 13.08 -2.26 19.59
CA LEU A 266 12.16 -1.15 19.35
C LEU A 266 11.93 -0.37 20.65
N GLU A 267 11.88 0.95 20.55
CA GLU A 267 11.54 1.84 21.65
C GLU A 267 10.03 2.09 21.73
N SER A 268 9.51 2.51 22.88
CA SER A 268 8.09 2.89 23.00
C SER A 268 7.77 4.05 22.05
N TYR A 269 6.57 4.08 21.48
CA TYR A 269 6.18 5.23 20.66
C TYR A 269 6.12 6.51 21.51
N PRO A 270 6.67 7.63 21.01
CA PRO A 270 6.53 8.90 21.69
C PRO A 270 5.07 9.35 21.68
N LEU A 271 4.70 10.13 22.70
CA LEU A 271 3.42 10.83 22.69
C LEU A 271 3.50 12.01 21.70
N PRO A 272 2.38 12.36 21.04
CA PRO A 272 2.32 13.56 20.23
C PRO A 272 2.72 14.82 21.01
N GLU A 273 3.45 15.73 20.37
CA GLU A 273 4.01 16.94 21.01
C GLU A 273 2.95 17.81 21.70
N PHE A 274 1.72 17.85 21.22
CA PHE A 274 0.68 18.67 21.87
C PHE A 274 0.35 18.24 23.31
N TYR A 275 0.74 17.02 23.72
CA TYR A 275 0.62 16.56 25.10
C TYR A 275 1.72 17.13 26.02
N SER A 276 2.82 17.68 25.50
CA SER A 276 3.82 18.38 26.31
C SER A 276 3.37 19.78 26.71
N THR A 277 2.39 20.34 26.01
CA THR A 277 1.85 21.68 26.31
C THR A 277 0.65 21.57 27.25
N PRO A 278 0.69 22.21 28.44
CA PRO A 278 -0.45 22.31 29.33
C PRO A 278 -1.64 22.99 28.64
N VAL A 279 -2.86 22.51 28.91
CA VAL A 279 -4.10 23.10 28.41
C VAL A 279 -4.83 23.74 29.57
N ASP A 280 -5.27 24.98 29.38
CA ASP A 280 -6.23 25.60 30.29
C ASP A 280 -7.59 24.91 30.16
N VAL A 281 -7.97 24.18 31.21
CA VAL A 281 -9.26 23.48 31.29
C VAL A 281 -10.39 24.36 31.81
N GLY A 282 -10.07 25.58 32.24
CA GLY A 282 -10.98 26.50 32.92
C GLY A 282 -11.27 26.08 34.37
N GLN A 283 -12.02 26.92 35.07
CA GLN A 283 -12.49 26.64 36.44
C GLN A 283 -13.96 26.23 36.44
N PRO A 284 -14.39 25.34 37.34
CA PRO A 284 -15.80 24.99 37.48
C PRO A 284 -16.60 26.19 38.01
N SER A 285 -17.75 26.48 37.39
CA SER A 285 -18.69 27.51 37.88
C SER A 285 -19.43 27.08 39.16
N GLY A 286 -19.38 25.80 39.52
CA GLY A 286 -19.95 25.24 40.74
C GLY A 286 -19.83 23.73 40.80
N ARG A 287 -20.36 23.13 41.88
CA ARG A 287 -20.27 21.68 42.16
C ARG A 287 -20.80 20.81 41.01
N PHE A 288 -21.89 21.21 40.36
CA PHE A 288 -22.44 20.47 39.22
C PHE A 288 -21.47 20.42 38.03
N ALA A 289 -20.86 21.57 37.70
CA ALA A 289 -19.92 21.64 36.59
C ALA A 289 -18.65 20.79 36.83
N GLU A 290 -18.19 20.74 38.08
CA GLU A 290 -17.08 19.89 38.51
C GLU A 290 -17.41 18.39 38.33
N VAL A 291 -18.54 17.94 38.91
CA VAL A 291 -19.00 16.55 38.84
C VAL A 291 -19.26 16.12 37.40
N LEU A 292 -19.92 16.97 36.61
CA LEU A 292 -20.23 16.65 35.22
C LEU A 292 -18.97 16.50 34.37
N ARG A 293 -18.01 17.42 34.49
CA ARG A 293 -16.73 17.33 33.78
C ARG A 293 -16.00 16.05 34.14
N ARG A 294 -15.91 15.72 35.44
CA ARG A 294 -15.29 14.49 35.94
C ARG A 294 -15.95 13.25 35.34
N THR A 295 -17.28 13.13 35.44
CA THR A 295 -18.03 11.97 34.95
C THR A 295 -17.91 11.79 33.43
N LEU A 296 -17.89 12.89 32.66
CA LEU A 296 -17.65 12.85 31.22
C LEU A 296 -16.22 12.39 30.88
N ALA A 297 -15.23 12.93 31.59
CA ALA A 297 -13.83 12.59 31.40
C ALA A 297 -13.57 11.10 31.74
N ASP A 298 -14.07 10.64 32.89
CA ASP A 298 -13.94 9.24 33.34
C ASP A 298 -14.58 8.28 32.32
N ARG A 299 -15.81 8.57 31.87
CA ARG A 299 -16.49 7.70 30.90
C ARG A 299 -15.76 7.61 29.57
N ARG A 300 -15.21 8.73 29.07
CA ARG A 300 -14.43 8.74 27.81
C ARG A 300 -13.14 7.94 27.97
N ARG A 301 -12.41 8.15 29.07
CA ARG A 301 -11.21 7.39 29.40
C ARG A 301 -11.52 5.90 29.46
N ASP A 302 -12.51 5.50 30.25
CA ASP A 302 -12.82 4.08 30.48
C ASP A 302 -13.30 3.39 29.20
N ALA A 303 -14.11 4.07 28.38
CA ALA A 303 -14.50 3.57 27.07
C ALA A 303 -13.30 3.34 26.15
N ARG A 304 -12.37 4.31 26.09
CA ARG A 304 -11.16 4.20 25.28
C ARG A 304 -10.24 3.09 25.78
N LEU A 305 -10.03 2.98 27.10
CA LEU A 305 -9.24 1.90 27.70
C LEU A 305 -9.84 0.52 27.44
N ALA A 306 -11.16 0.40 27.51
CA ALA A 306 -11.86 -0.86 27.22
C ALA A 306 -11.70 -1.25 25.74
N GLU A 307 -11.82 -0.29 24.82
CA GLU A 307 -11.59 -0.48 23.38
C GLU A 307 -10.15 -0.95 23.11
N GLN A 308 -9.16 -0.27 23.69
CA GLN A 308 -7.74 -0.62 23.52
C GLN A 308 -7.41 -1.99 24.12
N LYS A 309 -7.95 -2.31 25.29
CA LYS A 309 -7.80 -3.64 25.90
C LYS A 309 -8.41 -4.73 25.02
N LYS A 310 -9.58 -4.50 24.43
CA LYS A 310 -10.19 -5.43 23.48
C LYS A 310 -9.30 -5.62 22.25
N ALA A 311 -8.81 -4.54 21.65
CA ALA A 311 -7.91 -4.57 20.49
C ALA A 311 -6.62 -5.35 20.79
N ARG A 312 -6.04 -5.17 21.98
CA ARG A 312 -4.86 -5.93 22.43
C ARG A 312 -5.15 -7.42 22.54
N LEU A 313 -6.29 -7.79 23.15
CA LEU A 313 -6.70 -9.20 23.32
C LEU A 313 -7.00 -9.90 21.98
N THR A 314 -7.52 -9.16 20.99
CA THR A 314 -7.74 -9.71 19.64
C THR A 314 -6.48 -9.73 18.77
N GLY A 315 -5.34 -9.24 19.28
CA GLY A 315 -4.08 -9.18 18.54
C GLY A 315 -4.08 -8.18 17.37
N SER A 316 -4.96 -7.17 17.40
CA SER A 316 -5.07 -6.18 16.32
C SER A 316 -4.11 -5.00 16.49
N ILE A 317 -3.56 -4.81 17.69
CA ILE A 317 -2.56 -3.78 18.01
C ILE A 317 -1.42 -4.40 18.80
N SER A 318 -0.21 -3.85 18.63
CA SER A 318 0.96 -4.23 19.40
C SER A 318 1.00 -3.56 20.78
N GLU A 319 1.89 -4.06 21.63
CA GLU A 319 2.14 -3.57 22.98
C GLU A 319 2.55 -2.09 22.98
N ARG A 320 3.39 -1.67 22.01
CA ARG A 320 3.83 -0.27 21.88
C ARG A 320 2.66 0.66 21.59
N VAL A 321 1.77 0.27 20.67
CA VAL A 321 0.56 1.01 20.33
C VAL A 321 -0.39 1.06 21.53
N PHE A 322 -0.62 -0.09 22.17
CA PHE A 322 -1.48 -0.19 23.35
C PHE A 322 -1.01 0.73 24.49
N ARG A 323 0.30 0.75 24.78
CA ARG A 323 0.88 1.62 25.81
C ARG A 323 0.71 3.11 25.49
N ARG A 324 1.05 3.52 24.26
CA ARG A 324 0.89 4.91 23.81
C ARG A 324 -0.56 5.35 23.92
N ASP A 325 -1.48 4.57 23.37
CA ASP A 325 -2.89 4.94 23.33
C ASP A 325 -3.54 4.94 24.73
N THR A 326 -3.07 4.07 25.63
CA THR A 326 -3.44 4.08 27.05
C THR A 326 -2.97 5.37 27.74
N GLN A 327 -1.72 5.78 27.50
CA GLN A 327 -1.20 7.04 28.03
C GLN A 327 -1.96 8.26 27.48
N MET A 328 -2.26 8.28 26.17
CA MET A 328 -3.08 9.33 25.55
C MET A 328 -4.46 9.41 26.22
N ALA A 329 -5.14 8.28 26.44
CA ALA A 329 -6.43 8.25 27.12
C ALA A 329 -6.39 8.80 28.55
N MET A 330 -5.29 8.55 29.28
CA MET A 330 -5.08 9.11 30.62
C MET A 330 -4.83 10.62 30.58
N LEU A 331 -4.10 11.11 29.59
CA LEU A 331 -3.83 12.55 29.44
C LEU A 331 -5.07 13.32 28.96
N ASP A 332 -5.85 12.73 28.04
CA ASP A 332 -7.10 13.32 27.54
C ASP A 332 -8.15 13.53 28.65
N HIS A 333 -8.16 12.64 29.64
CA HIS A 333 -8.95 12.82 30.86
C HIS A 333 -8.62 14.16 31.52
N GLY A 334 -7.33 14.42 31.76
CA GLY A 334 -6.83 15.66 32.35
C GLY A 334 -7.11 16.90 31.49
N ARG A 335 -7.21 16.76 30.17
CA ARG A 335 -7.42 17.85 29.19
C ARG A 335 -8.89 18.16 28.90
N THR A 336 -9.83 17.40 29.47
CA THR A 336 -11.26 17.67 29.29
C THR A 336 -11.63 19.00 29.95
N THR A 337 -12.19 19.96 29.20
CA THR A 337 -12.48 21.31 29.70
C THR A 337 -13.79 21.40 30.47
N HIS A 338 -13.91 22.43 31.32
CA HIS A 338 -15.14 22.75 32.06
C HIS A 338 -16.20 23.49 31.23
N ARG A 339 -15.89 23.90 29.99
CA ARG A 339 -16.77 24.78 29.18
C ARG A 339 -18.21 24.27 29.09
N PHE A 340 -18.40 23.05 28.58
CA PHE A 340 -19.73 22.44 28.45
C PHE A 340 -20.42 22.29 29.81
N ALA A 341 -19.66 21.91 30.83
CA ALA A 341 -20.20 21.69 32.17
C ALA A 341 -20.65 23.01 32.82
N ASN A 342 -19.93 24.11 32.60
CA ASN A 342 -20.28 25.45 33.04
C ASN A 342 -21.48 26.00 32.27
N GLU A 343 -21.55 25.78 30.95
CA GLU A 343 -22.70 26.15 30.11
C GLU A 343 -23.99 25.45 30.61
N LEU A 344 -23.92 24.14 30.88
CA LEU A 344 -25.08 23.41 31.40
C LEU A 344 -25.43 23.80 32.84
N ALA A 345 -24.44 24.03 33.71
CA ALA A 345 -24.69 24.53 35.06
C ALA A 345 -25.43 25.87 35.05
N ARG A 346 -25.01 26.78 34.16
CA ARG A 346 -25.67 28.07 33.97
C ARG A 346 -27.09 27.89 33.44
N ALA A 347 -27.31 27.03 32.46
CA ALA A 347 -28.65 26.74 31.95
C ALA A 347 -29.61 26.20 33.02
N ILE A 348 -29.11 25.42 33.99
CA ILE A 348 -29.91 24.97 35.14
C ILE A 348 -30.25 26.16 36.06
N GLN A 349 -29.28 27.02 36.36
CA GLN A 349 -29.48 28.21 37.21
C GLN A 349 -30.44 29.22 36.60
N ASP A 350 -30.31 29.46 35.29
CA ASP A 350 -31.11 30.44 34.54
C ASP A 350 -32.49 29.87 34.13
N GLY A 351 -32.73 28.57 34.34
CA GLY A 351 -33.96 27.90 33.92
C GLY A 351 -34.13 27.86 32.39
N ASP A 352 -33.04 27.76 31.62
CA ASP A 352 -33.08 27.69 30.15
C ASP A 352 -33.59 26.32 29.68
N MET A 353 -34.91 26.16 29.69
CA MET A 353 -35.59 24.92 29.28
C MET A 353 -35.31 24.52 27.84
N SER A 354 -35.06 25.48 26.94
CA SER A 354 -34.73 25.18 25.56
C SER A 354 -33.41 24.42 25.48
N TYR A 355 -32.37 24.92 26.16
CA TYR A 355 -31.07 24.27 26.23
C TYR A 355 -31.15 22.94 27.00
N LEU A 356 -31.79 22.92 28.18
CA LEU A 356 -31.92 21.73 29.02
C LEU A 356 -32.63 20.58 28.29
N LEU A 357 -33.74 20.84 27.60
CA LEU A 357 -34.43 19.80 26.82
C LEU A 357 -33.57 19.33 25.63
N SER A 358 -32.83 20.23 24.98
CA SER A 358 -31.98 19.85 23.84
C SER A 358 -30.87 18.86 24.24
N VAL A 359 -30.37 18.99 25.47
CA VAL A 359 -29.27 18.18 26.03
C VAL A 359 -29.79 16.96 26.78
N LEU A 360 -30.77 17.11 27.68
CA LEU A 360 -31.19 16.08 28.64
C LEU A 360 -32.33 15.19 28.12
N ASP A 361 -33.21 15.70 27.25
CA ASP A 361 -34.32 14.92 26.65
C ASP A 361 -33.87 14.10 25.43
N ARG A 362 -32.79 13.34 25.62
CA ARG A 362 -32.29 12.36 24.64
C ARG A 362 -32.46 10.93 25.19
N PRO A 363 -32.45 9.90 24.33
CA PRO A 363 -32.29 8.51 24.76
C PRO A 363 -31.09 8.31 25.69
N ASP A 364 -31.12 7.27 26.53
CA ASP A 364 -30.14 7.07 27.60
C ASP A 364 -28.73 6.76 27.10
N ASP A 365 -28.59 6.13 25.95
CA ASP A 365 -27.31 5.85 25.30
C ASP A 365 -26.54 7.10 24.89
N VAL A 366 -27.24 8.19 24.57
CA VAL A 366 -26.64 9.42 24.03
C VAL A 366 -25.98 10.30 25.10
N ASN A 367 -26.62 10.46 26.27
CA ASN A 367 -26.24 11.46 27.28
C ASN A 367 -26.21 10.91 28.71
N ARG A 368 -26.01 9.60 28.87
CA ARG A 368 -26.04 8.92 30.17
C ARG A 368 -25.20 9.59 31.25
N ALA A 369 -23.96 9.94 30.93
CA ALA A 369 -23.03 10.58 31.87
C ALA A 369 -23.58 11.90 32.43
N THR A 370 -24.21 12.70 31.58
CA THR A 370 -24.81 13.97 31.97
C THR A 370 -25.98 13.73 32.93
N LYS A 371 -26.84 12.75 32.64
CA LYS A 371 -27.96 12.36 33.50
C LYS A 371 -27.50 11.76 34.84
N ASP A 372 -26.42 10.97 34.83
CA ASP A 372 -25.83 10.41 36.05
C ASP A 372 -25.28 11.53 36.95
N ALA A 373 -24.65 12.57 36.37
CA ALA A 373 -24.19 13.74 37.11
C ALA A 373 -25.37 14.56 37.70
N VAL A 374 -26.48 14.68 36.97
CA VAL A 374 -27.71 15.32 37.50
C VAL A 374 -28.23 14.56 38.72
N ARG A 375 -28.30 13.23 38.63
CA ARG A 375 -28.71 12.40 39.78
C ARG A 375 -27.78 12.57 40.96
N GLU A 376 -26.47 12.61 40.74
CA GLU A 376 -25.48 12.74 41.81
C GLU A 376 -25.59 14.07 42.56
N VAL A 377 -25.82 15.17 41.85
CA VAL A 377 -25.79 16.53 42.44
C VAL A 377 -27.15 17.00 42.92
N PHE A 378 -28.21 16.69 42.16
CA PHE A 378 -29.57 17.17 42.42
C PHE A 378 -30.52 16.08 42.92
N GLY A 379 -30.12 14.81 42.94
CA GLY A 379 -30.98 13.69 43.34
C GLY A 379 -32.04 13.30 42.29
N ILE A 380 -32.11 14.00 41.15
CA ILE A 380 -33.12 13.78 40.12
C ILE A 380 -32.67 12.66 39.17
N LYS A 381 -33.45 11.58 39.12
CA LYS A 381 -33.22 10.46 38.20
C LYS A 381 -33.75 10.83 36.81
N LEU A 382 -32.93 10.65 35.76
CA LEU A 382 -33.34 10.86 34.35
C LEU A 382 -33.11 9.63 33.46
N VAL A 383 -32.42 8.61 33.97
CA VAL A 383 -32.08 7.37 33.25
C VAL A 383 -33.14 6.29 33.53
N GLY A 384 -33.53 5.53 32.50
CA GLY A 384 -34.49 4.44 32.57
C GLY A 384 -35.94 4.90 32.65
N MET A 385 -36.23 6.13 32.21
CA MET A 385 -37.55 6.75 32.31
C MET A 385 -38.19 6.98 30.93
N PRO A 386 -39.53 6.84 30.82
CA PRO A 386 -40.28 7.26 29.64
C PRO A 386 -40.05 8.75 29.34
N ALA A 387 -40.15 9.13 28.06
CA ALA A 387 -39.86 10.50 27.63
C ALA A 387 -40.70 11.56 28.35
N ALA A 388 -42.01 11.30 28.56
CA ALA A 388 -42.89 12.22 29.27
C ALA A 388 -42.45 12.42 30.73
N THR A 389 -42.08 11.36 31.43
CA THR A 389 -41.64 11.41 32.83
C THR A 389 -40.27 12.08 32.95
N ARG A 390 -39.36 11.82 32.00
CA ARG A 390 -38.06 12.49 31.93
C ARG A 390 -38.20 13.99 31.70
N ARG A 391 -39.11 14.43 30.82
CA ARG A 391 -39.39 15.86 30.62
C ARG A 391 -39.85 16.54 31.89
N ARG A 392 -40.83 15.95 32.60
CA ARG A 392 -41.30 16.47 33.90
C ARG A 392 -40.15 16.65 34.90
N ALA A 393 -39.27 15.65 35.01
CA ALA A 393 -38.09 15.72 35.88
C ALA A 393 -37.06 16.79 35.42
N ILE A 394 -36.96 17.12 34.13
CA ILE A 394 -36.12 18.22 33.63
C ILE A 394 -36.73 19.59 34.02
N PHE A 395 -38.07 19.73 33.98
CA PHE A 395 -38.74 20.94 34.48
C PHE A 395 -38.55 21.12 35.99
N GLU A 396 -38.67 20.03 36.75
CA GLU A 396 -38.37 20.01 38.19
C GLU A 396 -36.92 20.44 38.48
N LEU A 397 -35.96 19.97 37.68
CA LEU A 397 -34.55 20.38 37.78
C LEU A 397 -34.36 21.89 37.60
N ALA A 398 -35.16 22.52 36.74
CA ALA A 398 -35.15 23.98 36.52
C ALA A 398 -35.98 24.76 37.55
N GLY A 399 -36.53 24.09 38.57
CA GLY A 399 -37.36 24.72 39.59
C GLY A 399 -38.77 25.11 39.11
N MET A 400 -39.24 24.56 38.00
CA MET A 400 -40.57 24.84 37.45
C MET A 400 -41.63 23.87 37.99
N ASP A 401 -42.78 24.41 38.38
CA ASP A 401 -43.94 23.61 38.78
C ASP A 401 -44.73 23.06 37.57
N THR A 402 -45.71 22.20 37.84
CA THR A 402 -46.54 21.58 36.79
C THR A 402 -47.37 22.59 35.98
N ARG A 403 -47.69 23.76 36.54
CA ARG A 403 -48.46 24.80 35.85
C ARG A 403 -47.54 25.58 34.90
N GLN A 404 -46.36 25.96 35.36
CA GLN A 404 -45.31 26.61 34.57
C GLN A 404 -44.85 25.71 33.42
N GLN A 405 -44.77 24.39 33.63
CA GLN A 405 -44.53 23.44 32.56
C GLN A 405 -45.62 23.50 31.47
N ALA A 406 -46.90 23.45 31.85
CA ALA A 406 -48.00 23.46 30.89
C ALA A 406 -48.07 24.77 30.09
N GLU A 407 -47.80 25.91 30.76
CA GLU A 407 -47.72 27.22 30.12
C GLU A 407 -46.56 27.30 29.11
N TRP A 408 -45.38 26.79 29.47
CA TRP A 408 -44.22 26.75 28.57
C TRP A 408 -44.45 25.85 27.35
N GLU A 409 -45.01 24.66 27.56
CA GLU A 409 -45.34 23.72 26.49
C GLU A 409 -46.38 24.30 25.52
N SER A 410 -47.42 24.97 26.04
CA SER A 410 -48.42 25.68 25.23
C SER A 410 -47.78 26.77 24.37
N LEU A 411 -46.93 27.61 24.97
CA LEU A 411 -46.22 28.68 24.27
C LEU A 411 -45.33 28.14 23.14
N CYS A 412 -44.65 27.01 23.38
CA CYS A 412 -43.81 26.35 22.38
C CYS A 412 -44.60 25.73 21.22
N VAL A 413 -45.80 25.19 21.47
CA VAL A 413 -46.69 24.70 20.39
C VAL A 413 -47.13 25.86 19.52
N SER A 414 -47.61 26.96 20.12
CA SER A 414 -48.04 28.16 19.38
C SER A 414 -46.90 28.77 18.55
N GLN A 415 -45.67 28.81 19.09
CA GLN A 415 -44.51 29.29 18.34
C GLN A 415 -44.09 28.36 17.18
N ARG A 416 -44.22 27.04 17.34
CA ARG A 416 -43.96 26.08 16.26
C ARG A 416 -44.99 26.17 15.15
N GLU A 417 -46.26 26.34 15.51
CA GLU A 417 -47.35 26.57 14.55
C GLU A 417 -47.15 27.89 13.79
N ALA A 418 -46.84 28.98 14.49
CA ALA A 418 -46.52 30.27 13.86
C ALA A 418 -45.33 30.16 12.88
N ARG A 419 -44.27 29.42 13.26
CA ARG A 419 -43.12 29.16 12.37
C ARG A 419 -43.47 28.25 11.18
N ARG A 420 -44.41 27.31 11.34
CA ARG A 420 -44.90 26.46 10.23
C ARG A 420 -45.70 27.30 9.23
N VAL A 421 -46.64 28.11 9.73
CA VAL A 421 -47.45 29.02 8.91
C VAL A 421 -46.56 30.04 8.17
N ALA A 422 -45.54 30.61 8.84
CA ALA A 422 -44.60 31.52 8.20
C ALA A 422 -43.76 30.84 7.09
N ARG A 423 -43.42 29.56 7.25
CA ARG A 423 -42.70 28.78 6.22
C ARG A 423 -43.60 28.36 5.05
N GLU A 424 -44.87 28.10 5.30
CA GLU A 424 -45.87 27.82 4.25
C GLU A 424 -46.21 29.09 3.47
N ALA A 425 -46.33 30.24 4.14
CA ALA A 425 -46.51 31.55 3.51
C ALA A 425 -45.29 32.02 2.70
N ALA A 426 -44.07 31.58 3.03
CA ALA A 426 -42.85 31.87 2.27
C ALA A 426 -42.60 30.91 1.08
N ARG A 427 -43.43 29.86 0.94
CA ARG A 427 -43.38 28.89 -0.17
C ARG A 427 -44.55 29.02 -1.15
N SER A 428 -45.50 29.90 -0.84
CA SER A 428 -46.61 30.33 -1.71
C SER A 428 -46.22 31.67 -2.33
#